data_AF-A0A259DRB9-F1
#
_entry.id   AF-A0A259DRB9-F1
#
_cell.length_a   1.000
_cell.length_b   1.000
_cell.length_c   1.000
_cell.angle_alpha   90.00
_cell.angle_beta   90.00
_cell.angle_gamma   90.00
#
_symmetry.space_group_name_H-M   'P 1'
#
loop_
_entity.id
_entity.type
_entity.pdbx_description
1 polymer ?
#
loop_
_entity_poly.entity_id
_entity_poly.type
_entity_poly.pdbx_seq_one_letter_code
_entity_poly.pdbx_strand_id
1 'polypeptide(L)'
;MSHVLVGIIGVIMFVGLAIAGANYYGGSVTGAKVDAQAADYLNQSGQIARAIEAYENDNGKPPVDGSGTQTVQVLVDSGYMSETPPGGRSAWAWDSSAKALLAVAGANDTEGLRVCIAARKRAAMPNPSQVKACDGSGGKLSKADPCCLK
;
A
#
# COMPACT_ATOMS: atom_id res chain seq x y z
N MET A 1 55.21 -13.57 9.43
CA MET A 1 54.40 -12.46 10.01
C MET A 1 53.68 -11.59 8.97
N SER A 2 54.07 -11.60 7.68
CA SER A 2 53.42 -10.77 6.64
C SER A 2 51.99 -11.16 6.24
N HIS A 3 51.58 -12.42 6.40
CA HIS A 3 50.22 -12.87 6.04
C HIS A 3 49.12 -12.31 6.95
N VAL A 4 49.43 -12.06 8.22
CA VAL A 4 48.47 -11.49 9.19
C VAL A 4 48.18 -10.02 8.85
N LEU A 5 49.21 -9.30 8.40
CA LEU A 5 49.11 -7.87 8.05
C LEU A 5 48.26 -7.66 6.79
N VAL A 6 48.43 -8.50 5.77
CA VAL A 6 47.60 -8.48 4.56
C VAL A 6 46.14 -8.88 4.86
N GLY A 7 45.94 -9.84 5.77
CA GLY A 7 44.60 -10.24 6.23
C GLY A 7 43.85 -9.10 6.94
N ILE A 8 44.53 -8.36 7.81
CA ILE A 8 43.95 -7.22 8.53
C ILE A 8 43.57 -6.09 7.57
N ILE A 9 44.43 -5.77 6.59
CA ILE A 9 44.14 -4.74 5.58
C ILE A 9 42.93 -5.14 4.72
N GLY A 10 42.81 -6.41 4.34
CA GLY A 10 41.67 -6.92 3.58
C GLY A 10 40.35 -6.81 4.34
N VAL A 11 40.34 -7.11 5.64
CA VAL A 11 39.14 -6.98 6.49
C VAL A 11 38.73 -5.52 6.65
N ILE A 12 39.68 -4.61 6.86
CA ILE A 12 39.39 -3.17 7.00
C ILE A 12 38.78 -2.60 5.71
N MET A 13 39.31 -2.98 4.54
CA MET A 13 38.72 -2.57 3.26
C MET A 13 37.31 -3.14 3.07
N PHE A 14 37.09 -4.41 3.41
CA PHE A 14 35.77 -5.04 3.27
C PHE A 14 34.73 -4.37 4.17
N VAL A 15 35.09 -4.04 5.41
CA VAL A 15 34.23 -3.30 6.35
C VAL A 15 33.96 -1.89 5.84
N GLY A 16 34.96 -1.19 5.29
CA GLY A 16 34.78 0.14 4.69
C GLY A 16 33.82 0.15 3.51
N LEU A 17 33.94 -0.84 2.61
CA LEU A 17 33.02 -1.02 1.48
C LEU A 17 31.61 -1.41 1.91
N ALA A 18 31.47 -2.24 2.96
CA ALA A 18 30.16 -2.60 3.52
C ALA A 18 29.44 -1.38 4.13
N ILE A 19 30.15 -0.54 4.88
CA ILE A 19 29.60 0.69 5.46
C ILE A 19 29.25 1.70 4.37
N ALA A 20 30.12 1.87 3.36
CA ALA A 20 29.85 2.74 2.22
C ALA A 20 28.65 2.24 1.40
N GLY A 21 28.53 0.92 1.19
CA GLY A 21 27.40 0.31 0.51
C GLY A 21 26.08 0.49 1.27
N ALA A 22 26.09 0.29 2.59
CA ALA A 22 24.92 0.47 3.43
C ALA A 22 24.43 1.93 3.45
N ASN A 23 25.35 2.90 3.55
CA ASN A 23 24.99 4.33 3.56
C ASN A 23 24.59 4.86 2.18
N TYR A 24 25.22 4.40 1.10
CA TYR A 24 24.94 4.91 -0.25
C TYR A 24 23.72 4.25 -0.90
N TYR A 25 23.53 2.94 -0.71
CA TYR A 25 22.43 2.19 -1.33
C TYR A 25 21.25 1.94 -0.39
N GLY A 26 21.41 2.07 0.93
CA GLY A 26 20.33 1.78 1.88
C GLY A 26 19.09 2.67 1.69
N GLY A 27 19.30 3.97 1.47
CA GLY A 27 18.21 4.93 1.20
C GLY A 27 17.51 4.74 -0.15
N SER A 28 18.25 4.38 -1.19
CA SER A 28 17.68 4.17 -2.54
C SER A 28 16.94 2.85 -2.67
N VAL A 29 17.42 1.78 -2.02
CA VAL A 29 16.73 0.47 -1.99
C VAL A 29 15.44 0.55 -1.19
N THR A 30 15.43 1.27 -0.06
CA THR A 30 14.20 1.47 0.73
C THR A 30 13.18 2.33 0.00
N GLY A 31 13.61 3.38 -0.70
CA GLY A 31 12.73 4.17 -1.58
C GLY A 31 12.14 3.34 -2.74
N ALA A 32 12.98 2.58 -3.45
CA ALA A 32 12.54 1.70 -4.54
C ALA A 32 11.55 0.62 -4.08
N LYS A 33 11.72 0.08 -2.86
CA LYS A 33 10.78 -0.86 -2.26
C LYS A 33 9.41 -0.22 -2.01
N VAL A 34 9.38 0.97 -1.42
CA VAL A 34 8.12 1.71 -1.17
C VAL A 34 7.43 2.04 -2.48
N ASP A 35 8.19 2.42 -3.49
CA ASP A 35 7.69 2.67 -4.83
C ASP A 35 7.13 1.41 -5.49
N ALA A 36 7.80 0.26 -5.39
CA ALA A 36 7.27 -0.99 -5.91
C ALA A 36 5.96 -1.39 -5.21
N GLN A 37 5.93 -1.29 -3.87
CA GLN A 37 4.74 -1.56 -3.06
C GLN A 37 3.57 -0.64 -3.43
N ALA A 38 3.82 0.66 -3.64
CA ALA A 38 2.77 1.59 -4.04
C ALA A 38 2.23 1.32 -5.45
N ALA A 39 3.07 0.81 -6.38
CA ALA A 39 2.61 0.44 -7.72
C ALA A 39 1.76 -0.83 -7.69
N ASP A 40 2.20 -1.84 -6.93
CA ASP A 40 1.42 -3.07 -6.73
C ASP A 40 0.09 -2.77 -6.04
N TYR A 41 0.10 -1.90 -5.03
CA TYR A 41 -1.10 -1.45 -4.34
C TYR A 41 -2.13 -0.79 -5.28
N LEU A 42 -1.67 0.08 -6.20
CA LEU A 42 -2.54 0.68 -7.21
C LEU A 42 -3.07 -0.35 -8.22
N ASN A 43 -2.26 -1.34 -8.58
CA ASN A 43 -2.68 -2.43 -9.47
C ASN A 43 -3.75 -3.31 -8.81
N GLN A 44 -3.58 -3.65 -7.53
CA GLN A 44 -4.58 -4.37 -6.74
C GLN A 44 -5.88 -3.56 -6.62
N SER A 45 -5.80 -2.26 -6.28
CA SER A 45 -7.00 -1.42 -6.20
C SER A 45 -7.74 -1.33 -7.53
N GLY A 46 -7.02 -1.25 -8.66
CA GLY A 46 -7.65 -1.23 -9.98
C GLY A 46 -8.34 -2.54 -10.35
N GLN A 47 -7.77 -3.69 -9.95
CA GLN A 47 -8.42 -4.99 -10.14
C GLN A 47 -9.70 -5.11 -9.33
N ILE A 48 -9.66 -4.70 -8.06
CA ILE A 48 -10.84 -4.74 -7.19
C ILE A 48 -11.91 -3.77 -7.69
N ALA A 49 -11.54 -2.55 -8.11
CA ALA A 49 -12.51 -1.57 -8.63
C ALA A 49 -13.28 -2.13 -9.84
N ARG A 50 -12.59 -2.80 -10.77
CA ARG A 50 -13.24 -3.46 -11.92
C ARG A 50 -14.15 -4.62 -11.49
N ALA A 51 -13.74 -5.41 -10.49
CA ALA A 51 -14.58 -6.48 -9.96
C ALA A 51 -15.85 -5.94 -9.27
N ILE A 52 -15.73 -4.80 -8.57
CA ILE A 52 -16.88 -4.10 -7.97
C ILE A 52 -17.81 -3.57 -9.06
N GLU A 53 -17.26 -2.92 -10.09
CA GLU A 53 -18.06 -2.44 -11.23
C GLU A 53 -18.79 -3.59 -11.93
N ALA A 54 -18.14 -4.73 -12.13
CA ALA A 54 -18.78 -5.92 -12.69
C ALA A 54 -19.90 -6.46 -11.80
N TYR A 55 -19.65 -6.58 -10.49
CA TYR A 55 -20.66 -7.00 -9.52
C TYR A 55 -21.87 -6.03 -9.49
N GLU A 56 -21.60 -4.72 -9.50
CA GLU A 56 -22.62 -3.67 -9.52
C GLU A 56 -23.47 -3.73 -10.79
N ASN A 57 -22.85 -3.98 -11.95
CA ASN A 57 -23.56 -4.11 -13.22
C ASN A 57 -24.49 -5.33 -13.23
N ASP A 58 -24.07 -6.45 -12.65
CA ASP A 58 -24.87 -7.68 -12.65
C ASP A 58 -25.95 -7.71 -11.58
N ASN A 59 -25.68 -7.15 -10.39
CA ASN A 59 -26.58 -7.21 -9.23
C ASN A 59 -27.39 -5.92 -9.01
N GLY A 60 -27.07 -4.85 -9.73
CA GLY A 60 -27.69 -3.52 -9.56
C GLY A 60 -27.38 -2.84 -8.23
N LYS A 61 -26.45 -3.38 -7.43
CA LYS A 61 -26.08 -2.87 -6.11
C LYS A 61 -24.59 -3.12 -5.81
N PRO A 62 -23.94 -2.24 -5.01
CA PRO A 62 -22.59 -2.48 -4.54
C PRO A 62 -22.50 -3.76 -3.68
N PRO A 63 -21.32 -4.40 -3.63
CA PRO A 63 -21.06 -5.58 -2.82
C PRO A 63 -20.91 -5.21 -1.34
N VAL A 64 -21.97 -4.65 -0.75
CA VAL A 64 -22.06 -4.32 0.68
C VAL A 64 -23.33 -4.93 1.28
N ASP A 65 -23.20 -5.50 2.46
CA ASP A 65 -24.30 -5.63 3.41
C ASP A 65 -24.60 -4.23 3.95
N GLY A 66 -25.83 -3.97 4.39
CA GLY A 66 -26.29 -2.64 4.78
C GLY A 66 -25.49 -1.91 5.88
N SER A 67 -24.37 -2.44 6.38
CA SER A 67 -23.39 -1.77 7.25
C SER A 67 -22.54 -0.70 6.56
N GLY A 68 -22.57 -0.63 5.23
CA GLY A 68 -21.92 0.43 4.45
C GLY A 68 -20.44 0.23 4.15
N THR A 69 -19.77 -0.70 4.83
CA THR A 69 -18.37 -1.11 4.57
C THR A 69 -18.25 -2.64 4.55
N GLN A 70 -17.77 -3.23 3.45
CA GLN A 70 -17.60 -4.69 3.33
C GLN A 70 -16.19 -5.05 2.89
N THR A 71 -15.64 -6.13 3.42
CA THR A 71 -14.39 -6.72 2.92
C THR A 71 -14.55 -7.20 1.48
N VAL A 72 -13.47 -7.08 0.71
CA VAL A 72 -13.38 -7.54 -0.70
C VAL A 72 -13.59 -9.05 -0.86
N GLN A 73 -13.59 -9.80 0.24
CA GLN A 73 -13.87 -11.25 0.25
C GLN A 73 -15.19 -11.60 -0.44
N VAL A 74 -16.21 -10.75 -0.34
CA VAL A 74 -17.50 -10.96 -1.02
C VAL A 74 -17.35 -11.08 -2.55
N LEU A 75 -16.36 -10.40 -3.16
CA LEU A 75 -16.09 -10.49 -4.60
C LEU A 75 -15.45 -11.82 -4.99
N VAL A 76 -14.71 -12.44 -4.06
CA VAL A 76 -14.17 -13.79 -4.23
C VAL A 76 -15.28 -14.81 -4.08
N ASP A 77 -16.09 -14.68 -3.04
CA ASP A 77 -17.20 -15.59 -2.76
C ASP A 77 -18.27 -15.56 -3.87
N SER A 78 -18.44 -14.41 -4.54
CA SER A 78 -19.32 -14.24 -5.70
C SER A 78 -18.67 -14.56 -7.04
N GLY A 79 -17.38 -14.92 -7.08
CA GLY A 79 -16.68 -15.38 -8.28
C GLY A 79 -16.17 -14.28 -9.22
N TYR A 80 -16.26 -13.00 -8.83
CA TYR A 80 -15.70 -11.87 -9.59
C TYR A 80 -14.19 -11.72 -9.39
N MET A 81 -13.62 -12.38 -8.37
CA MET A 81 -12.19 -12.47 -8.13
C MET A 81 -11.80 -13.90 -7.76
N SER A 82 -10.61 -14.36 -8.18
CA SER A 82 -10.11 -15.69 -7.81
C SER A 82 -9.54 -15.74 -6.40
N GLU A 83 -8.95 -14.64 -5.94
CA GLU A 83 -8.37 -14.51 -4.61
C GLU A 83 -8.44 -13.05 -4.14
N THR A 84 -8.49 -12.85 -2.82
CA THR A 84 -8.42 -11.50 -2.23
C THR A 84 -6.96 -11.07 -2.25
N PRO A 85 -6.60 -9.96 -2.93
CA PRO A 85 -5.25 -9.46 -2.88
C PRO A 85 -4.88 -9.18 -1.42
N PRO A 86 -3.64 -9.47 -0.99
CA PRO A 86 -3.23 -9.34 0.41
C PRO A 86 -3.40 -7.91 0.96
N GLY A 87 -3.58 -6.92 0.06
CA GLY A 87 -3.63 -5.52 0.42
C GLY A 87 -2.27 -5.01 0.82
N GLY A 88 -2.22 -3.74 1.22
CA GLY A 88 -1.00 -3.16 1.77
C GLY A 88 -0.64 -3.86 3.09
N ARG A 89 -1.34 -3.51 4.17
CA ARG A 89 -1.16 -4.10 5.51
C ARG A 89 -2.45 -4.63 6.16
N SER A 90 -3.58 -4.45 5.50
CA SER A 90 -4.90 -4.86 5.96
C SER A 90 -5.73 -5.32 4.79
N ALA A 91 -6.72 -6.15 5.08
CA ALA A 91 -7.70 -6.57 4.08
C ALA A 91 -8.37 -5.34 3.45
N TRP A 92 -8.50 -5.37 2.12
CA TRP A 92 -9.24 -4.35 1.40
C TRP A 92 -10.70 -4.35 1.85
N ALA A 93 -11.22 -3.16 2.09
CA ALA A 93 -12.63 -2.92 2.34
C ALA A 93 -13.18 -1.93 1.32
N TRP A 94 -14.37 -2.21 0.81
CA TRP A 94 -15.14 -1.28 0.01
C TRP A 94 -16.07 -0.49 0.92
N ASP A 95 -15.98 0.84 0.86
CA ASP A 95 -16.94 1.74 1.49
C ASP A 95 -17.91 2.25 0.42
N SER A 96 -19.18 1.87 0.56
CA SER A 96 -20.26 2.27 -0.36
C SER A 96 -20.67 3.74 -0.24
N SER A 97 -20.46 4.37 0.91
CA SER A 97 -20.77 5.78 1.16
C SER A 97 -19.69 6.68 0.53
N ALA A 98 -18.43 6.29 0.66
CA ALA A 98 -17.31 6.97 0.04
C ALA A 98 -17.10 6.60 -1.44
N LYS A 99 -17.70 5.47 -1.89
CA LYS A 99 -17.41 4.84 -3.19
C LYS A 99 -15.91 4.68 -3.41
N ALA A 100 -15.22 4.22 -2.37
CA ALA A 100 -13.77 4.17 -2.31
C ALA A 100 -13.28 2.82 -1.77
N LEU A 101 -12.15 2.37 -2.30
CA LEU A 101 -11.42 1.22 -1.78
C LEU A 101 -10.50 1.67 -0.66
N LEU A 102 -10.74 1.13 0.52
CA LEU A 102 -10.00 1.46 1.72
C LEU A 102 -9.14 0.26 2.09
N ALA A 103 -7.82 0.44 2.10
CA ALA A 103 -6.98 -0.35 3.00
C ALA A 103 -6.43 0.57 4.09
N VAL A 104 -6.46 0.05 5.32
CA VAL A 104 -5.91 0.71 6.50
C VAL A 104 -4.40 0.78 6.35
N ALA A 105 -3.88 1.99 6.25
CA ALA A 105 -2.44 2.27 6.19
C ALA A 105 -1.74 2.15 7.57
N GLY A 106 -2.53 2.15 8.66
CA GLY A 106 -2.05 2.24 10.04
C GLY A 106 -1.71 3.67 10.46
N ALA A 107 -1.68 3.95 11.77
CA ALA A 107 -1.28 5.25 12.32
C ALA A 107 0.27 5.38 12.43
N ASN A 108 0.76 6.62 12.62
CA ASN A 108 2.12 6.97 13.09
C ASN A 108 3.32 6.47 12.25
N ASP A 109 3.58 7.08 11.08
CA ASP A 109 4.79 6.89 10.23
C ASP A 109 5.21 5.43 9.97
N THR A 110 4.23 4.53 9.97
CA THR A 110 4.46 3.14 9.60
C THR A 110 4.74 3.01 8.10
N GLU A 111 5.44 1.94 7.70
CA GLU A 111 5.69 1.62 6.27
C GLU A 111 4.41 1.70 5.42
N GLY A 112 3.26 1.32 5.99
CA GLY A 112 1.95 1.43 5.36
C GLY A 112 1.53 2.87 5.05
N LEU A 113 1.80 3.83 5.94
CA LEU A 113 1.57 5.25 5.68
C LEU A 113 2.46 5.76 4.54
N ARG A 114 3.73 5.33 4.48
CA ARG A 114 4.65 5.75 3.39
C ARG A 114 4.20 5.22 2.04
N VAL A 115 3.80 3.95 1.97
CA VAL A 115 3.22 3.33 0.77
C VAL A 115 1.93 4.05 0.36
N CYS A 116 1.08 4.37 1.33
CA CYS A 116 -0.16 5.13 1.10
C CYS A 116 0.11 6.52 0.52
N ILE A 117 1.04 7.29 1.10
CA ILE A 117 1.42 8.61 0.59
C ILE A 117 2.04 8.50 -0.82
N ALA A 118 2.88 7.50 -1.06
CA ALA A 118 3.47 7.25 -2.37
C ALA A 118 2.41 6.91 -3.43
N ALA A 119 1.43 6.06 -3.08
CA ALA A 119 0.29 5.75 -3.93
C ALA A 119 -0.55 7.00 -4.24
N ARG A 120 -0.84 7.84 -3.24
CA ARG A 120 -1.58 9.11 -3.42
C ARG A 120 -0.83 10.11 -4.29
N LYS A 121 0.51 10.17 -4.16
CA LYS A 121 1.37 10.99 -5.01
C LYS A 121 1.32 10.53 -6.46
N ARG A 122 1.29 9.22 -6.72
CA ARG A 122 1.13 8.66 -8.07
C ARG A 122 -0.26 8.84 -8.65
N ALA A 123 -1.29 8.79 -7.81
CA ALA A 123 -2.67 9.10 -8.19
C ALA A 123 -2.90 10.62 -8.38
N ALA A 124 -1.85 11.45 -8.32
CA ALA A 124 -1.91 12.91 -8.48
C ALA A 124 -2.94 13.59 -7.55
N MET A 125 -3.11 13.07 -6.33
CA MET A 125 -4.10 13.63 -5.40
C MET A 125 -3.65 14.97 -4.82
N PRO A 126 -4.59 15.91 -4.58
CA PRO A 126 -4.30 17.09 -3.79
C PRO A 126 -3.93 16.70 -2.35
N ASN A 127 -2.79 17.20 -1.85
CA ASN A 127 -2.26 16.93 -0.51
C ASN A 127 -2.05 15.44 -0.19
N PRO A 128 -1.13 14.74 -0.89
CA PRO A 128 -0.93 13.28 -0.73
C PRO A 128 -0.47 12.87 0.67
N SER A 129 0.15 13.78 1.44
CA SER A 129 0.57 13.57 2.83
C SER A 129 -0.57 13.65 3.85
N GLN A 130 -1.71 14.27 3.51
CA GLN A 130 -2.86 14.39 4.41
C GLN A 130 -3.81 13.21 4.23
N VAL A 131 -3.41 12.04 4.74
CA VAL A 131 -4.24 10.82 4.69
C VAL A 131 -5.38 10.98 5.68
N LYS A 132 -6.61 10.74 5.22
CA LYS A 132 -7.83 10.92 6.00
C LYS A 132 -8.17 9.66 6.80
N ALA A 133 -8.94 9.82 7.88
CA ALA A 133 -9.42 8.71 8.67
C ALA A 133 -10.47 7.88 7.92
N CYS A 134 -10.45 6.55 8.14
CA CYS A 134 -11.37 5.59 7.51
C CYS A 134 -12.81 5.77 7.97
N ASP A 135 -13.02 6.36 9.15
CA ASP A 135 -14.34 6.65 9.74
C ASP A 135 -14.93 8.00 9.27
N GLY A 136 -14.20 8.75 8.45
CA GLY A 136 -14.61 10.07 7.97
C GLY A 136 -14.49 11.21 8.99
N SER A 137 -13.97 10.96 10.20
CA SER A 137 -13.80 11.98 11.25
C SER A 137 -12.77 13.07 10.87
N GLY A 138 -11.95 12.83 9.85
CA GLY A 138 -11.02 13.79 9.23
C GLY A 138 -11.48 14.40 7.90
N GLY A 139 -12.75 14.21 7.51
CA GLY A 139 -13.32 14.67 6.24
C GLY A 139 -13.63 13.55 5.25
N LYS A 140 -14.50 13.83 4.27
CA LYS A 140 -14.96 12.83 3.29
C LYS A 140 -13.80 12.25 2.49
N LEU A 141 -13.71 10.92 2.45
CA LEU A 141 -12.84 10.17 1.55
C LEU A 141 -13.28 10.41 0.11
N SER A 142 -12.31 10.62 -0.78
CA SER A 142 -12.54 10.70 -2.22
C SER A 142 -12.58 9.30 -2.81
N LYS A 143 -13.29 9.12 -3.92
CA LYS A 143 -13.29 7.86 -4.69
C LYS A 143 -11.88 7.41 -5.11
N ALA A 144 -10.99 8.38 -5.25
CA ALA A 144 -9.59 8.16 -5.63
C ALA A 144 -8.65 8.02 -4.43
N ASP A 145 -9.13 8.15 -3.18
CA ASP A 145 -8.28 7.92 -2.00
C ASP A 145 -8.00 6.41 -1.93
N PRO A 146 -6.75 5.97 -2.12
CA PRO A 146 -6.45 4.55 -2.20
C PRO A 146 -6.32 3.92 -0.80
N CYS A 147 -6.27 4.73 0.26
CA CYS A 147 -5.95 4.31 1.62
C CYS A 147 -6.46 5.33 2.65
N CYS A 148 -6.61 4.89 3.90
CA CYS A 148 -7.06 5.70 5.01
C CYS A 148 -6.36 5.33 6.34
N LEU A 149 -6.42 6.24 7.32
CA LEU A 149 -5.94 6.04 8.68
C LEU A 149 -7.03 5.39 9.54
N LYS A 150 -6.68 4.37 10.33
CA LYS A 150 -7.56 3.80 11.35
C LYS A 150 -7.20 4.33 12.73
#